data_AF-A0A4Q4BPV8-F1
#
_entry.id   AF-A0A4Q4BPV8-F1
#
_cell.length_a   1.000
_cell.length_b   1.000
_cell.length_c   1.000
_cell.angle_alpha   90.00
_cell.angle_beta   90.00
_cell.angle_gamma   90.00
#
_symmetry.space_group_name_H-M   'P 1'
#
loop_
_entity.id
_entity.type
_entity.pdbx_description
1 polymer ?
#
loop_
_entity_poly.entity_id
_entity_poly.type
_entity_poly.pdbx_seq_one_letter_code
_entity_poly.pdbx_strand_id
1 'polypeptide(L)'
;MLKTAPVSQLRLVAIPRLAAGGRWRVEAMRSLSEPCLLWFTKGQGRITISGVTRGYTAHNAVFIPAGVMHGFEAGSQVFGTAVFFGRDPKVTLPKSPLHLRIREVHAQQEVNVLLDSILRELESDTPAHDRATEAYVGLLGVWLERQAKKADPLEAPRQDAT
;
A
#
# COMPACT_ATOMS: atom_id res chain seq x y z
N MET A 1 -21.16 20.12 -20.78
CA MET A 1 -20.23 18.96 -20.73
C MET A 1 -19.63 18.90 -19.35
N LEU A 2 -20.02 17.92 -18.53
CA LEU A 2 -19.43 17.71 -17.20
C LEU A 2 -17.99 17.24 -17.40
N LYS A 3 -17.04 18.02 -16.89
CA LYS A 3 -15.63 17.64 -16.84
C LYS A 3 -15.53 16.47 -15.87
N THR A 4 -15.43 15.25 -16.38
CA THR A 4 -15.20 14.05 -15.57
C THR A 4 -14.01 14.35 -14.66
N ALA A 5 -14.21 14.30 -13.34
CA ALA A 5 -13.11 14.46 -12.40
C ALA A 5 -11.99 13.48 -12.82
N PRO A 6 -10.71 13.89 -12.79
CA PRO A 6 -9.63 13.01 -13.21
C PRO A 6 -9.76 11.69 -12.46
N VAL A 7 -9.79 10.59 -13.21
CA VAL A 7 -9.76 9.23 -12.65
C VAL A 7 -8.54 9.17 -11.75
N SER A 8 -8.68 8.68 -10.52
CA SER A 8 -7.53 8.56 -9.62
C SER A 8 -6.44 7.76 -10.34
N GLN A 9 -5.22 8.31 -10.40
CA GLN A 9 -4.10 7.75 -11.14
C GLN A 9 -3.11 7.05 -10.19
N LEU A 10 -2.31 6.16 -10.78
CA LEU A 10 -1.19 5.55 -10.07
C LEU A 10 -0.26 6.62 -9.50
N ARG A 11 0.08 6.50 -8.22
CA ARG A 11 1.05 7.41 -7.58
C ARG A 11 1.70 6.76 -6.37
N LEU A 12 2.96 7.14 -6.14
CA LEU A 12 3.74 6.77 -4.97
C LEU A 12 3.92 8.00 -4.09
N VAL A 13 3.67 7.86 -2.79
CA VAL A 13 3.82 8.95 -1.82
C VAL A 13 4.54 8.43 -0.59
N ALA A 14 5.58 9.15 -0.15
CA ALA A 14 6.24 8.83 1.12
C ALA A 14 5.23 8.94 2.28
N ILE A 15 5.20 7.94 3.17
CA ILE A 15 4.29 7.92 4.32
C ILE A 15 4.42 9.18 5.21
N PRO A 16 5.63 9.69 5.52
CA PRO A 16 5.76 10.98 6.23
C PRO A 16 5.03 12.14 5.55
N ARG A 17 4.98 12.15 4.21
CA ARG A 17 4.30 13.20 3.43
C ARG A 17 2.77 13.07 3.49
N LEU A 18 2.23 11.86 3.68
CA LEU A 18 0.79 11.68 3.90
C LEU A 18 0.34 12.25 5.24
N ALA A 19 1.18 12.10 6.27
CA ALA A 19 0.95 12.65 7.61
C ALA A 19 1.29 14.15 7.73
N ALA A 20 2.01 14.70 6.75
CA ALA A 20 2.36 16.13 6.72
C ALA A 20 1.09 17.00 6.61
N GLY A 21 0.95 17.96 7.53
CA GLY A 21 -0.25 18.80 7.64
C GLY A 21 -1.23 18.39 8.75
N GLY A 22 -0.87 17.41 9.59
CA GLY A 22 -1.59 17.03 10.80
C GLY A 22 -1.97 15.54 10.79
N ARG A 23 -1.79 14.88 11.93
CA ARG A 23 -1.98 13.42 12.07
C ARG A 23 -3.36 12.93 11.61
N TRP A 24 -4.39 13.77 11.75
CA TRP A 24 -5.76 13.52 11.28
C TRP A 24 -5.88 13.13 9.80
N ARG A 25 -4.93 13.51 8.94
CA ARG A 25 -4.94 13.16 7.51
C ARG A 25 -4.85 11.65 7.27
N VAL A 26 -4.15 10.93 8.15
CA VAL A 26 -3.98 9.47 8.08
C VAL A 26 -4.73 8.74 9.20
N GLU A 27 -4.90 9.37 10.36
CA GLU A 27 -5.57 8.77 11.53
C GLU A 27 -7.10 8.79 11.41
N ALA A 28 -7.68 9.77 10.71
CA ALA A 28 -9.13 9.81 10.54
C ALA A 28 -9.60 8.70 9.59
N MET A 29 -10.57 7.92 10.08
CA MET A 29 -11.16 6.80 9.34
C MET A 29 -11.75 7.29 8.01
N ARG A 30 -11.36 6.63 6.93
CA ARG A 30 -11.80 6.94 5.57
C ARG A 30 -11.87 5.71 4.71
N SER A 31 -12.58 5.82 3.61
CA SER A 31 -12.57 4.85 2.53
C SER A 31 -12.10 5.55 1.26
N LEU A 32 -11.13 4.96 0.58
CA LEU A 32 -10.63 5.48 -0.69
C LEU A 32 -11.33 4.76 -1.85
N SER A 33 -11.62 5.49 -2.93
CA SER A 33 -12.19 4.89 -4.15
C SER A 33 -11.15 4.17 -5.02
N GLU A 34 -9.97 3.87 -4.49
CA GLU A 34 -8.86 3.23 -5.17
C GLU A 34 -8.13 2.28 -4.20
N PRO A 35 -7.52 1.19 -4.68
CA PRO A 35 -6.70 0.33 -3.84
C PRO A 35 -5.41 1.04 -3.40
N CYS A 36 -4.94 0.70 -2.21
CA CYS A 36 -3.71 1.24 -1.64
C CYS A 36 -2.83 0.15 -1.03
N LEU A 37 -1.52 0.25 -1.24
CA LEU A 37 -0.51 -0.53 -0.53
C LEU A 37 0.32 0.42 0.33
N LEU A 38 0.40 0.15 1.64
CA LEU A 38 1.30 0.81 2.57
C LEU A 38 2.49 -0.12 2.84
N TRP A 39 3.68 0.30 2.41
CA TRP A 39 4.92 -0.40 2.68
C TRP A 39 5.73 0.37 3.73
N PHE A 40 5.75 -0.13 4.96
CA PHE A 40 6.49 0.48 6.06
C PHE A 40 7.93 -0.05 6.09
N THR A 41 8.92 0.83 6.08
CA THR A 41 10.35 0.47 6.11
C THR A 41 11.01 0.80 7.45
N LYS A 42 10.41 1.67 8.25
CA LYS A 42 10.87 2.03 9.60
C LYS A 42 9.72 2.46 10.49
N GLY A 43 9.88 2.27 11.79
CA GLY A 43 8.93 2.70 12.82
C GLY A 43 7.89 1.64 13.14
N GLN A 44 6.94 2.03 13.98
CA GLN A 44 5.82 1.19 14.41
C GLN A 44 4.62 2.08 14.71
N GLY A 45 3.43 1.49 14.71
CA GLY A 45 2.19 2.19 15.00
C GLY A 45 1.01 1.23 14.98
N ARG A 46 -0.21 1.79 14.95
CA ARG A 46 -1.45 1.03 14.80
C ARG A 46 -2.13 1.39 13.49
N ILE A 47 -2.79 0.40 12.89
CA ILE A 47 -3.63 0.56 11.72
C ILE A 47 -4.97 -0.12 11.98
N THR A 48 -6.05 0.57 11.67
CA THR A 48 -7.41 0.06 11.74
C THR A 48 -7.90 -0.19 10.32
N ILE A 49 -8.42 -1.40 10.07
CA ILE A 49 -8.97 -1.80 8.77
C ILE A 49 -10.29 -2.52 9.04
N SER A 50 -11.38 -2.05 8.43
CA SER A 50 -12.73 -2.62 8.64
C SER A 50 -13.10 -2.76 10.13
N GLY A 51 -12.69 -1.80 10.97
CA GLY A 51 -12.94 -1.81 12.42
C GLY A 51 -11.99 -2.66 13.25
N VAL A 52 -11.08 -3.43 12.63
CA VAL A 52 -10.06 -4.23 13.34
C VAL A 52 -8.75 -3.45 13.42
N THR A 53 -8.30 -3.13 14.63
CA THR A 53 -7.00 -2.48 14.83
C THR A 53 -5.88 -3.49 15.07
N ARG A 54 -4.79 -3.39 14.31
CA ARG A 54 -3.56 -4.18 14.49
C ARG A 54 -2.34 -3.27 14.60
N GLY A 55 -1.33 -3.74 15.32
CA GLY A 55 -0.02 -3.09 15.33
C GLY A 55 0.73 -3.37 14.02
N TYR A 56 1.48 -2.40 13.53
CA TYR A 56 2.46 -2.60 12.45
C TYR A 56 3.86 -2.19 12.91
N THR A 57 4.87 -2.81 12.30
CA THR A 57 6.29 -2.48 12.51
C THR A 57 7.00 -2.23 11.17
N ALA A 58 8.31 -1.98 11.21
CA ALA A 58 9.14 -2.03 10.02
C ALA A 58 8.93 -3.33 9.23
N HIS A 59 8.98 -3.22 7.91
CA HIS A 59 8.77 -4.27 6.92
C HIS A 59 7.39 -4.92 6.96
N ASN A 60 6.38 -4.14 7.33
CA ASN A 60 4.97 -4.51 7.13
C ASN A 60 4.47 -3.98 5.79
N ALA A 61 3.80 -4.84 5.03
CA ALA A 61 3.06 -4.49 3.84
C ALA A 61 1.56 -4.61 4.14
N VAL A 62 0.82 -3.50 4.06
CA VAL A 62 -0.62 -3.48 4.29
C VAL A 62 -1.32 -3.13 2.99
N PHE A 63 -2.09 -4.07 2.45
CA PHE A 63 -2.90 -3.83 1.26
C PHE A 63 -4.36 -3.58 1.63
N ILE A 64 -4.95 -2.55 1.04
CA ILE A 64 -6.28 -2.06 1.32
C ILE A 64 -7.03 -1.94 -0.01
N PRO A 65 -8.01 -2.82 -0.29
CA PRO A 65 -8.87 -2.71 -1.46
C PRO A 65 -9.65 -1.38 -1.48
N ALA A 66 -10.09 -0.96 -2.66
CA ALA A 66 -11.00 0.17 -2.80
C ALA A 66 -12.28 -0.05 -1.99
N GLY A 67 -12.83 1.01 -1.39
CA GLY A 67 -14.05 0.93 -0.59
C GLY A 67 -13.84 0.48 0.85
N VAL A 68 -12.66 -0.04 1.21
CA VAL A 68 -12.38 -0.52 2.58
C VAL A 68 -12.05 0.65 3.51
N MET A 69 -12.79 0.73 4.62
CA MET A 69 -12.57 1.73 5.66
C MET A 69 -11.26 1.46 6.41
N HIS A 70 -10.42 2.47 6.52
CA HIS A 70 -9.13 2.39 7.19
C HIS A 70 -8.66 3.71 7.79
N GLY A 71 -7.69 3.63 8.68
CA GLY A 71 -6.93 4.75 9.25
C GLY A 71 -5.70 4.22 9.99
N PHE A 72 -4.61 4.99 10.04
CA PHE A 72 -3.37 4.56 10.70
C PHE A 72 -2.60 5.70 11.35
N GLU A 73 -1.87 5.35 12.41
CA GLU A 73 -1.07 6.28 13.21
C GLU A 73 0.35 6.42 12.66
N ALA A 74 0.64 7.51 11.95
CA ALA A 74 2.00 7.79 11.48
C ALA A 74 2.74 8.73 12.45
N GLY A 75 3.48 8.16 13.40
CA GLY A 75 4.41 8.90 14.25
C GLY A 75 5.60 9.50 13.49
N SER A 76 6.37 10.39 14.12
CA SER A 76 7.52 11.09 13.51
C SER A 76 8.68 10.17 13.07
N GLN A 77 8.69 8.92 13.54
CA GLN A 77 9.70 7.91 13.20
C GLN A 77 9.17 6.83 12.24
N VAL A 78 8.00 7.03 11.63
CA VAL A 78 7.41 6.11 10.66
C VAL A 78 7.84 6.51 9.25
N PHE A 79 8.49 5.58 8.54
CA PHE A 79 8.90 5.76 7.14
C PHE A 79 8.37 4.63 6.28
N GLY A 80 8.23 4.92 5.00
CA GLY A 80 7.73 3.97 4.01
C GLY A 80 7.12 4.67 2.80
N THR A 81 6.51 3.87 1.95
CA THR A 81 5.89 4.31 0.71
C THR A 81 4.45 3.83 0.65
N ALA A 82 3.54 4.74 0.32
CA ALA A 82 2.16 4.43 -0.01
C ALA A 82 2.02 4.42 -1.54
N VAL A 83 1.58 3.29 -2.09
CA VAL A 83 1.22 3.13 -3.49
C VAL A 83 -0.29 3.23 -3.59
N PHE A 84 -0.78 4.07 -4.48
CA PHE A 84 -2.19 4.18 -4.81
C PHE A 84 -2.35 3.77 -6.26
N PHE A 85 -3.16 2.75 -6.51
CA PHE A 85 -3.20 2.07 -7.81
C PHE A 85 -4.16 2.72 -8.83
N GLY A 86 -4.89 3.76 -8.44
CA GLY A 86 -5.96 4.34 -9.23
C GLY A 86 -7.29 3.58 -9.10
N ARG A 87 -8.36 4.15 -9.65
CA ARG A 87 -9.73 3.61 -9.50
C ARG A 87 -9.94 2.28 -10.25
N ASP A 88 -9.26 2.11 -11.38
CA ASP A 88 -9.38 0.95 -12.27
C ASP A 88 -8.00 0.42 -12.66
N PRO A 89 -7.27 -0.20 -11.72
CA PRO A 89 -5.94 -0.71 -12.01
C PRO A 89 -6.01 -1.85 -13.02
N LYS A 90 -5.12 -1.82 -14.03
CA LYS A 90 -4.98 -2.89 -15.02
C LYS A 90 -4.33 -4.16 -14.47
N VAL A 91 -3.84 -4.11 -13.23
CA VAL A 91 -3.12 -5.20 -12.57
C VAL A 91 -4.03 -6.00 -11.65
N THR A 92 -3.78 -7.30 -11.56
CA THR A 92 -4.47 -8.15 -10.58
C THR A 92 -3.99 -7.81 -9.18
N LEU A 93 -4.92 -7.44 -8.31
CA LEU A 93 -4.66 -7.13 -6.91
C LEU A 93 -5.51 -8.02 -5.98
N PRO A 94 -5.12 -8.19 -4.70
CA PRO A 94 -5.92 -8.90 -3.72
C PRO A 94 -7.34 -8.31 -3.59
N LYS A 95 -8.33 -9.16 -3.34
CA LYS A 95 -9.73 -8.73 -3.12
C LYS A 95 -10.05 -8.43 -1.66
N SER A 96 -9.25 -8.97 -0.74
CA SER A 96 -9.38 -8.76 0.70
C SER A 96 -8.22 -7.91 1.22
N PRO A 97 -8.39 -7.20 2.34
CA PRO A 97 -7.29 -6.55 3.01
C PRO A 97 -6.21 -7.55 3.40
N LEU A 98 -4.95 -7.13 3.31
CA LEU A 98 -3.79 -7.90 3.76
C LEU A 98 -3.01 -7.09 4.78
N HIS A 99 -2.49 -7.76 5.81
CA HIS A 99 -1.52 -7.21 6.75
C HIS A 99 -0.38 -8.22 6.87
N LEU A 100 0.69 -7.99 6.12
CA LEU A 100 1.79 -8.93 5.95
C LEU A 100 3.04 -8.43 6.66
N ARG A 101 3.70 -9.29 7.43
CA ARG A 101 5.05 -9.03 7.95
C ARG A 101 6.08 -9.74 7.06
N ILE A 102 6.86 -8.97 6.32
CA ILE A 102 7.86 -9.50 5.39
C ILE A 102 9.16 -9.75 6.16
N ARG A 103 9.50 -11.01 6.38
CA ARG A 103 10.65 -11.41 7.21
C ARG A 103 11.91 -11.60 6.36
N GLU A 104 11.76 -12.10 5.15
CA GLU A 104 12.89 -12.38 4.26
C GLU A 104 13.47 -11.08 3.69
N VAL A 105 14.76 -10.82 3.97
CA VAL A 105 15.48 -9.62 3.50
C VAL A 105 15.43 -9.51 1.98
N HIS A 106 15.52 -10.63 1.26
CA HIS A 106 15.43 -10.63 -0.19
C HIS A 106 14.07 -10.10 -0.70
N ALA A 107 12.96 -10.54 -0.08
CA ALA A 107 11.63 -10.05 -0.45
C ALA A 107 11.44 -8.55 -0.12
N GLN A 108 12.07 -8.06 0.96
CA GLN A 108 12.10 -6.63 1.29
C GLN A 108 12.88 -5.82 0.23
N GLN A 109 14.01 -6.34 -0.26
CA GLN A 109 14.80 -5.71 -1.32
C GLN A 109 14.05 -5.70 -2.64
N GLU A 110 13.40 -6.81 -3.02
CA GLU A 110 12.59 -6.91 -4.23
C GLU A 110 11.53 -5.81 -4.30
N VAL A 111 10.75 -5.62 -3.22
CA VAL A 111 9.70 -4.57 -3.22
C VAL A 111 10.30 -3.17 -3.29
N ASN A 112 11.43 -2.90 -2.64
CA ASN A 112 12.08 -1.60 -2.73
C ASN A 112 12.55 -1.31 -4.16
N VAL A 113 13.16 -2.28 -4.84
CA VAL A 113 13.59 -2.15 -6.24
C VAL A 113 12.38 -1.90 -7.15
N LEU A 114 11.27 -2.63 -6.95
CA LEU A 114 10.04 -2.41 -7.73
C LEU A 114 9.49 -0.99 -7.54
N LEU A 115 9.44 -0.50 -6.30
CA LEU A 115 8.95 0.85 -6.00
C LEU A 115 9.84 1.94 -6.63
N ASP A 116 11.17 1.77 -6.55
CA ASP A 116 12.12 2.69 -7.16
C ASP A 116 12.01 2.70 -8.69
N SER A 117 11.86 1.52 -9.31
CA SER A 117 11.63 1.39 -10.76
C SER A 117 10.31 2.06 -11.18
N ILE A 118 9.22 1.85 -10.45
CA ILE A 118 7.93 2.51 -10.74
C ILE A 118 8.08 4.03 -10.64
N LEU A 119 8.71 4.54 -9.58
CA LEU A 119 8.87 5.98 -9.38
C LEU A 119 9.70 6.61 -10.51
N ARG A 120 10.79 5.96 -10.92
CA ARG A 120 11.62 6.43 -12.03
C ARG A 120 10.85 6.52 -13.34
N GLU A 121 10.06 5.51 -13.68
CA GLU A 121 9.25 5.53 -14.90
C GLU A 121 8.12 6.56 -14.83
N LEU A 122 7.51 6.77 -13.66
CA LEU A 122 6.50 7.82 -13.47
C LEU A 122 7.05 9.25 -13.63
N GLU A 123 8.34 9.44 -13.37
CA GLU A 123 9.05 10.72 -13.48
C GLU A 123 9.86 10.86 -14.79
N SER A 124 9.82 9.84 -15.65
CA SER A 124 10.60 9.79 -16.89
C SER A 124 9.80 10.30 -18.09
N ASP A 125 10.48 10.94 -19.04
CA ASP A 125 9.96 11.26 -20.38
C ASP A 125 10.48 10.28 -21.45
N THR A 126 11.11 9.16 -21.05
CA THR A 126 11.64 8.18 -21.99
C THR A 126 10.51 7.49 -22.77
N PRO A 127 10.70 7.21 -24.07
CA PRO A 127 9.69 6.51 -24.86
C PRO A 127 9.20 5.23 -24.18
N ALA A 128 7.87 5.10 -24.08
CA ALA A 128 7.16 3.98 -23.47
C ALA A 128 7.30 3.81 -21.95
N HIS A 129 7.65 4.87 -21.20
CA HIS A 129 7.65 4.86 -19.73
C HIS A 129 6.32 4.38 -19.12
N ASP A 130 5.18 4.68 -19.75
CA ASP A 130 3.86 4.24 -19.28
C ASP A 130 3.72 2.73 -19.30
N ARG A 131 4.22 2.10 -20.37
CA ARG A 131 4.20 0.64 -20.52
C ARG A 131 5.15 -0.02 -19.53
N ALA A 132 6.32 0.57 -19.30
CA ALA A 132 7.27 0.10 -18.30
C ALA A 132 6.68 0.20 -16.89
N THR A 133 6.03 1.33 -16.58
CA THR A 133 5.28 1.55 -15.34
C THR A 133 4.24 0.45 -15.13
N GLU A 134 3.39 0.18 -16.12
CA GLU A 134 2.38 -0.89 -16.04
C GLU A 134 3.01 -2.27 -15.79
N ALA A 135 4.13 -2.58 -16.43
CA ALA A 135 4.85 -3.83 -16.22
C ALA A 135 5.41 -3.96 -14.80
N TYR A 136 6.06 -2.91 -14.27
CA TYR A 136 6.59 -2.92 -12.90
C TYR A 136 5.49 -3.00 -11.85
N VAL A 137 4.37 -2.31 -12.05
CA VAL A 137 3.19 -2.41 -11.16
C VAL A 137 2.60 -3.82 -11.24
N GLY A 138 2.61 -4.45 -12.41
CA GLY A 138 2.22 -5.85 -12.58
C GLY A 138 3.11 -6.78 -11.74
N LEU A 139 4.42 -6.58 -11.76
CA LEU A 139 5.37 -7.33 -10.92
C LEU A 139 5.16 -7.07 -9.43
N LEU A 140 4.79 -5.85 -9.02
CA LEU A 140 4.42 -5.54 -7.64
C LEU A 140 3.16 -6.31 -7.20
N GLY A 141 2.15 -6.42 -8.08
CA GLY A 141 0.97 -7.24 -7.85
C GLY A 141 1.32 -8.72 -7.64
N VAL A 142 2.19 -9.27 -8.51
CA VAL A 142 2.70 -10.65 -8.38
C VAL A 142 3.47 -10.84 -7.08
N TRP A 143 4.34 -9.89 -6.71
CA TRP A 143 5.07 -9.93 -5.45
C TRP A 143 4.10 -10.01 -4.27
N LEU A 144 3.06 -9.17 -4.26
CA LEU A 144 2.06 -9.14 -3.20
C LEU A 144 1.28 -10.46 -3.11
N GLU A 145 0.88 -11.04 -4.24
CA GLU A 145 0.22 -12.34 -4.29
C GLU A 145 1.11 -13.45 -3.70
N ARG A 146 2.41 -13.45 -4.02
CA ARG A 146 3.37 -14.41 -3.47
C ARG A 146 3.54 -14.25 -1.96
N GLN A 147 3.65 -13.02 -1.47
CA GLN A 147 3.76 -12.77 -0.03
C GLN A 147 2.47 -13.17 0.72
N ALA A 148 1.30 -12.93 0.11
CA ALA A 148 0.03 -13.34 0.68
C ALA A 148 -0.09 -14.87 0.82
N LYS A 149 0.40 -15.63 -0.18
CA LYS A 149 0.41 -17.10 -0.14
C LYS A 149 1.38 -17.68 0.90
N LYS A 150 2.46 -16.96 1.21
CA LYS A 150 3.44 -17.34 2.24
C LYS A 150 2.98 -17.00 3.65
N ALA A 151 2.12 -15.99 3.80
CA ALA A 151 1.63 -15.58 5.10
C ALA A 151 0.84 -16.74 5.74
N ASP A 152 1.30 -17.16 6.91
CA ASP A 152 0.78 -18.31 7.64
C ASP A 152 -0.70 -18.06 8.03
N PRO A 153 -1.63 -19.00 7.79
CA PRO A 153 -3.01 -18.91 8.27
C PRO A 153 -3.13 -18.67 9.79
N LEU A 154 -2.08 -18.97 10.57
CA LEU A 154 -2.05 -18.73 12.02
C LEU A 154 -2.00 -17.24 12.43
N GLU A 155 -1.71 -16.31 11.50
CA GLU A 155 -1.82 -14.84 11.72
C GLU A 155 -3.21 -14.28 11.32
N ALA A 156 -4.14 -15.15 10.87
CA ALA A 156 -5.56 -14.84 10.79
C ALA A 156 -6.11 -14.51 12.20
N PRO A 157 -7.14 -13.65 12.32
CA PRO A 157 -7.59 -13.22 13.63
C PRO A 157 -7.96 -14.43 14.48
N ARG A 158 -7.32 -14.58 15.65
CA ARG A 158 -8.05 -15.14 16.78
C ARG A 158 -9.26 -14.24 16.94
N GLN A 159 -10.44 -14.77 16.62
CA GLN A 159 -11.67 -14.16 17.06
C GLN A 159 -11.57 -14.16 18.58
N ASP A 160 -11.34 -13.00 19.18
CA ASP A 160 -11.46 -12.87 20.62
C ASP A 160 -12.91 -13.25 20.95
N ALA A 161 -13.05 -14.33 21.71
CA ALA A 161 -14.33 -14.84 22.16
C ALA A 161 -15.03 -13.76 22.98
N THR A 162 -16.36 -13.70 22.83
CA THR A 162 -17.29 -12.78 23.48
C THR A 162 -17.11 -12.75 24.99
#